data_AF-A0A151QWI2-F1
#
_entry.id   AF-A0A151QWI2-F1
#
_cell.length_a   1.000
_cell.length_b   1.000
_cell.length_c   1.000
_cell.angle_alpha   90.00
_cell.angle_beta   90.00
_cell.angle_gamma   90.00
#
_symmetry.space_group_name_H-M   'P 1'
#
loop_
_entity.id
_entity.type
_entity.pdbx_description
1 polymer ?
#
loop_
_entity_poly.entity_id
_entity_poly.type
_entity_poly.pdbx_seq_one_letter_code
_entity_poly.pdbx_strand_id
1 'polypeptide(L)'
;LGDRKMRFFHMTAFTRRKRKVIKRIFLEDGCMLENHQDIVTHIEPYYINLFKHNSRLFKWPLIGYFPYLHKDGLFAIQVVPTDWEIKVVVFSMGSLKSPSLDRLHLIFFQSQ
;
A
#
# COMPACT_ATOMS: atom_id res chain seq x y z
N LEU A 1 13.14 -0.31 21.79
CA LEU A 1 11.68 0.03 21.85
C LEU A 1 10.85 -0.50 20.66
N GLY A 2 11.42 -1.27 19.72
CA GLY A 2 10.70 -1.76 18.51
C GLY A 2 9.79 -2.98 18.69
N ASP A 3 10.14 -3.95 19.54
CA ASP A 3 9.40 -5.23 19.61
C ASP A 3 8.03 -5.17 20.30
N ARG A 4 7.84 -4.27 21.27
CA ARG A 4 6.58 -4.19 22.04
C ARG A 4 5.39 -3.75 21.17
N LYS A 5 5.62 -2.87 20.19
CA LYS A 5 4.55 -2.44 19.27
C LYS A 5 4.27 -3.50 18.20
N MET A 6 5.29 -4.23 17.76
CA MET A 6 5.16 -5.27 16.74
C MET A 6 4.25 -6.42 17.23
N ARG A 7 4.40 -6.85 18.49
CA ARG A 7 3.52 -7.86 19.10
C ARG A 7 2.04 -7.47 19.05
N PHE A 8 1.70 -6.21 19.36
CA PHE A 8 0.32 -5.73 19.33
C PHE A 8 -0.27 -5.80 17.91
N PHE A 9 0.45 -5.31 16.90
CA PHE A 9 -0.02 -5.33 15.52
C PHE A 9 -0.13 -6.76 14.97
N HIS A 10 0.83 -7.64 15.28
CA HIS A 10 0.74 -9.04 14.91
C HIS A 10 -0.47 -9.75 15.54
N MET A 11 -0.73 -9.53 16.83
CA MET A 11 -1.88 -10.14 17.51
C MET A 11 -3.21 -9.59 17.02
N THR A 12 -3.26 -8.31 16.71
CA THR A 12 -4.43 -7.67 16.11
C THR A 12 -4.69 -8.24 14.71
N ALA A 13 -3.65 -8.36 13.87
CA ALA A 13 -3.75 -8.94 12.54
C ALA A 13 -4.17 -10.41 12.58
N PHE A 14 -3.61 -11.20 13.50
CA PHE A 14 -3.95 -12.61 13.69
C PHE A 14 -5.41 -12.80 14.13
N THR A 15 -5.85 -12.02 15.12
CA THR A 15 -7.24 -12.04 15.59
C THR A 15 -8.20 -11.64 14.48
N ARG A 16 -7.85 -10.59 13.71
CA ARG A 16 -8.63 -10.17 12.55
C ARG A 16 -8.69 -11.25 11.47
N ARG A 17 -7.57 -11.91 11.18
CA ARG A 17 -7.49 -13.03 10.23
C ARG A 17 -8.43 -14.15 10.66
N LYS A 18 -8.36 -14.59 11.93
CA LYS A 18 -9.25 -15.63 12.47
C LYS A 18 -10.73 -15.30 12.34
N ARG A 19 -11.11 -14.04 12.58
CA ARG A 19 -12.51 -13.57 12.46
C ARG A 19 -12.98 -13.44 11.01
N LYS A 20 -12.08 -13.13 10.08
CA LYS A 20 -12.39 -12.92 8.66
C LYS A 20 -12.29 -14.19 7.80
N VAL A 21 -11.93 -15.34 8.38
CA VAL A 21 -11.96 -16.61 7.63
C VAL A 21 -13.40 -16.93 7.27
N ILE A 22 -13.67 -17.02 5.97
CA ILE A 22 -14.93 -17.51 5.43
C ILE A 22 -14.97 -19.01 5.70
N LYS A 23 -15.86 -19.43 6.60
CA LYS A 23 -16.05 -20.83 6.95
C LYS A 23 -17.11 -21.51 6.10
N ARG A 24 -18.11 -20.75 5.65
CA ARG A 24 -19.27 -21.26 4.91
C ARG A 24 -19.80 -20.22 3.95
N ILE A 25 -20.34 -20.68 2.83
CA ILE A 25 -21.00 -19.86 1.80
C ILE A 25 -22.31 -20.52 1.41
N PHE A 26 -23.37 -19.73 1.33
CA PHE A 26 -24.64 -20.15 0.75
C PHE A 26 -24.67 -19.73 -0.72
N LEU A 27 -24.97 -20.68 -1.59
CA LEU A 27 -25.10 -20.49 -3.02
C LEU A 27 -26.56 -20.14 -3.37
N GLU A 28 -26.76 -19.63 -4.59
CA GLU A 28 -28.09 -19.20 -5.08
C GLU A 28 -29.07 -20.36 -5.27
N ASP A 29 -28.56 -21.57 -5.50
CA ASP A 29 -29.32 -22.82 -5.61
C ASP A 29 -29.74 -23.41 -4.24
N GLY A 30 -29.38 -22.74 -3.14
CA GLY A 30 -29.63 -23.19 -1.78
C GLY A 30 -28.60 -24.17 -1.22
N CYS A 31 -27.57 -24.53 -2.00
CA CYS A 31 -26.47 -25.36 -1.52
C CYS A 31 -25.54 -24.59 -0.57
N MET A 32 -24.94 -25.28 0.39
CA MET A 32 -23.98 -24.71 1.33
C MET A 32 -22.60 -25.34 1.15
N LEU A 33 -21.59 -24.50 0.92
CA LEU A 33 -20.19 -24.91 0.87
C LEU A 33 -19.57 -24.70 2.25
N GLU A 34 -19.01 -25.75 2.86
CA GLU A 34 -18.28 -25.67 4.13
C GLU A 34 -16.78 -26.01 4.00
N ASN A 35 -16.40 -26.71 2.93
CA ASN A 35 -15.02 -27.09 2.70
C ASN A 35 -14.23 -25.91 2.13
N HIS A 36 -13.05 -25.66 2.70
CA HIS A 36 -12.16 -24.59 2.25
C HIS A 36 -11.81 -24.69 0.76
N GLN A 37 -11.53 -25.90 0.27
CA GLN A 37 -11.17 -26.13 -1.12
C GLN A 37 -12.32 -25.82 -2.07
N ASP A 38 -13.55 -26.22 -1.71
CA ASP A 38 -14.75 -25.96 -2.51
C ASP A 38 -15.08 -24.46 -2.53
N ILE A 39 -14.93 -23.80 -1.38
CA ILE A 39 -15.07 -22.33 -1.26
C ILE A 39 -14.08 -21.61 -2.18
N VAL A 40 -12.80 -22.00 -2.16
CA VAL A 40 -11.77 -21.39 -3.02
C VAL A 40 -12.09 -21.62 -4.50
N THR A 41 -12.43 -22.87 -4.85
CA THR A 41 -12.77 -23.27 -6.22
C THR A 41 -13.99 -22.51 -6.76
N HIS A 42 -14.93 -22.16 -5.90
CA HIS A 42 -16.11 -21.36 -6.25
C HIS A 42 -15.80 -19.85 -6.36
N ILE A 43 -15.06 -19.29 -5.39
CA ILE A 43 -14.76 -17.86 -5.29
C ILE A 43 -13.78 -17.39 -6.37
N GLU A 44 -12.75 -18.18 -6.66
CA GLU A 44 -11.65 -17.78 -7.53
C GLU A 44 -12.12 -17.43 -8.95
N PRO A 45 -12.91 -18.27 -9.66
CA PRO A 45 -13.42 -17.93 -10.98
C PRO A 45 -14.33 -16.69 -10.96
N TYR A 46 -15.13 -16.52 -9.91
CA TYR A 46 -16.02 -15.37 -9.75
C TYR A 46 -15.22 -14.06 -9.75
N TYR A 47 -14.21 -13.93 -8.87
CA TYR A 47 -13.41 -12.72 -8.80
C TYR A 47 -12.49 -12.54 -10.00
N ILE A 48 -11.95 -13.63 -10.55
CA ILE A 48 -11.22 -13.58 -11.82
C ILE A 48 -12.11 -12.98 -12.90
N ASN A 49 -13.37 -13.40 -13.03
CA ASN A 49 -14.27 -12.87 -14.03
C ASN A 49 -14.75 -11.43 -13.71
N LEU A 50 -14.93 -11.10 -12.43
CA LEU A 50 -15.27 -9.74 -11.98
C LEU A 50 -14.15 -8.73 -12.30
N PHE A 51 -12.90 -9.13 -12.09
CA PHE A 51 -11.72 -8.29 -12.30
C PHE A 51 -11.04 -8.50 -13.66
N LYS A 52 -11.47 -9.48 -14.46
CA LYS A 52 -11.20 -9.56 -15.89
C LYS A 52 -11.89 -8.38 -16.55
N HIS A 53 -11.20 -7.26 -16.52
CA HIS A 53 -11.70 -6.01 -17.02
C HIS A 53 -12.04 -6.15 -18.50
N ASN A 54 -13.32 -5.96 -18.80
CA ASN A 54 -13.77 -5.46 -20.09
C ASN A 54 -13.15 -4.06 -20.23
N SER A 55 -12.00 -3.98 -20.89
CA SER A 55 -11.22 -2.76 -21.08
C SER A 55 -11.89 -1.85 -22.10
N ARG A 56 -13.11 -1.39 -21.81
CA ARG A 56 -13.41 -0.01 -22.17
C ARG A 56 -12.55 0.82 -21.24
N LEU A 57 -11.36 1.18 -21.75
CA LEU A 57 -10.47 2.17 -21.17
C LEU A 57 -11.35 3.32 -20.70
N PHE A 58 -11.68 3.35 -19.40
CA PHE A 58 -12.28 4.52 -18.82
C PHE A 58 -11.15 5.54 -18.96
N LYS A 59 -11.27 6.43 -19.95
CA LYS A 59 -10.43 7.62 -20.01
C LYS A 59 -10.62 8.25 -18.64
N TRP A 60 -9.58 8.19 -17.83
CA TRP A 60 -9.58 8.86 -16.54
C TRP A 60 -10.10 10.27 -16.81
N PRO A 61 -11.16 10.75 -16.12
CA PRO A 61 -11.74 12.05 -16.41
C PRO A 61 -10.77 13.22 -16.12
N LEU A 62 -9.57 12.91 -15.63
CA LEU A 62 -8.50 13.84 -15.28
C LEU A 62 -7.54 14.16 -16.43
N ILE A 63 -7.90 13.88 -17.69
CA ILE A 63 -7.11 14.37 -18.83
C ILE A 63 -7.38 15.88 -18.95
N GLY A 64 -6.39 16.70 -18.60
CA GLY A 64 -6.44 18.17 -18.77
C GLY A 64 -6.82 18.98 -17.53
N TYR A 65 -7.02 18.36 -16.36
CA TYR A 65 -7.33 19.06 -15.10
C TYR A 65 -6.10 19.36 -14.23
N PHE A 66 -4.89 19.21 -14.77
CA PHE A 66 -3.67 19.57 -14.06
C PHE A 66 -3.39 21.06 -14.28
N PRO A 67 -3.02 21.81 -13.22
CA PRO A 67 -2.59 23.19 -13.40
C PRO A 67 -1.40 23.24 -14.35
N TYR A 68 -1.36 24.25 -15.21
CA TYR A 68 -0.21 24.50 -16.06
C TYR A 68 1.01 24.80 -15.18
N LEU A 69 2.02 23.94 -15.25
CA LEU A 69 3.28 24.19 -14.54
C LEU A 69 4.12 25.16 -15.37
N HIS A 70 4.44 26.32 -14.80
CA HIS A 70 5.31 27.29 -15.45
C HIS A 70 6.67 26.67 -15.79
N LYS A 71 7.31 27.13 -16.88
CA LYS A 71 8.61 26.60 -17.34
C LYS A 71 9.65 26.58 -16.22
N ASP A 72 9.66 27.59 -15.36
CA ASP A 72 10.58 27.67 -14.22
C ASP A 72 10.31 26.58 -13.17
N GLY A 73 9.05 26.26 -12.90
CA GLY A 73 8.68 25.17 -12.01
C GLY A 73 9.04 23.81 -12.60
N LEU A 74 8.90 23.66 -13.92
CA LEU A 74 9.30 22.48 -14.68
C LEU A 74 10.82 22.28 -14.68
N PHE A 75 11.58 23.38 -14.75
CA PHE A 75 13.03 23.36 -14.60
C PHE A 75 13.43 22.99 -13.17
N ALA A 76 12.81 23.63 -12.16
CA ALA A 76 13.13 23.39 -10.76
C ALA A 76 12.98 21.92 -10.32
N ILE A 77 11.96 21.21 -10.84
CA ILE A 77 11.78 19.77 -10.53
C ILE A 77 12.77 18.84 -11.28
N GLN A 78 13.41 19.33 -12.34
CA GLN A 78 14.43 18.57 -13.09
C GLN A 78 15.85 18.77 -12.52
N VAL A 79 16.04 19.79 -11.68
CA VAL A 79 17.33 20.07 -11.05
C VAL A 79 17.65 18.97 -10.02
N VAL A 80 18.88 18.46 -10.09
CA VAL A 80 19.39 17.52 -9.09
C VAL A 80 19.58 18.28 -7.77
N PRO A 81 19.05 17.78 -6.63
CA PRO A 81 19.25 18.42 -5.34
C PRO A 81 20.72 18.55 -4.98
N THR A 82 21.08 19.66 -4.34
CA THR A 82 22.43 19.89 -3.82
C THR A 82 22.66 19.11 -2.52
N ASP A 83 23.92 18.81 -2.21
CA ASP A 83 24.30 18.15 -0.95
C ASP A 83 23.80 18.91 0.29
N TRP A 84 23.74 20.24 0.20
CA TRP A 84 23.20 21.08 1.26
C TRP A 84 21.70 20.86 1.47
N GLU A 85 20.91 20.86 0.39
CA GLU A 85 19.46 20.60 0.47
C GLU A 85 19.18 19.20 1.01
N ILE A 86 19.95 18.21 0.56
CA ILE A 86 19.87 16.83 1.06
C ILE A 86 20.15 16.82 2.56
N LYS A 87 21.23 17.47 3.01
CA LYS A 87 21.59 17.54 4.43
C LYS A 87 20.49 18.21 5.26
N VAL A 88 19.98 19.37 4.83
CA VAL A 88 18.90 20.07 5.55
C VAL A 88 17.66 19.20 5.70
N VAL A 89 17.27 18.49 4.64
CA VAL A 89 16.10 17.60 4.66
C VAL A 89 16.34 16.40 5.58
N VAL A 90 17.50 15.73 5.46
CA VAL A 90 17.87 14.58 6.31
C VAL A 90 17.87 14.95 7.80
N PHE A 91 18.37 16.14 8.16
CA PHE A 91 18.43 16.57 9.55
C PHE A 91 17.10 17.15 10.09
N SER A 92 16.20 17.61 9.21
CA SER A 92 14.86 18.08 9.60
C SER A 92 13.80 16.97 9.65
N MET A 93 14.06 15.82 9.02
CA MET A 93 13.20 14.64 9.09
C MET A 93 13.17 14.05 10.51
N GLY A 94 12.03 13.47 10.89
CA GLY A 94 11.95 12.74 12.17
C GLY A 94 12.90 11.53 12.16
N SER A 95 13.69 11.35 13.22
CA SER A 95 14.75 10.34 13.34
C SER A 95 14.31 8.88 13.07
N LEU A 96 13.02 8.58 13.22
CA LEU A 96 12.40 7.27 12.98
C LEU A 96 11.57 7.20 11.68
N LYS A 97 11.50 8.29 10.90
CA LYS A 97 10.81 8.36 9.61
C LYS A 97 11.71 7.90 8.46
N SER A 98 12.39 6.76 8.64
CA SER A 98 13.16 6.16 7.54
C SER A 98 12.21 5.72 6.42
N PRO A 99 12.53 5.99 5.14
CA PRO A 99 11.72 5.60 3.99
C PRO A 99 11.92 4.10 3.65
N SER A 100 11.52 3.22 4.57
CA SER A 100 11.32 1.76 4.32
C SER A 100 12.57 0.90 4.03
N LEU A 101 12.35 -0.43 4.16
CA LEU A 101 13.16 -1.66 4.01
C LEU A 101 14.61 -1.76 4.53
N ASP A 102 15.41 -0.70 4.50
CA ASP A 102 16.88 -0.78 4.62
C ASP A 102 17.36 -0.92 6.09
N ARG A 103 16.43 -0.76 7.04
CA ARG A 103 16.65 -0.75 8.50
C ARG A 103 17.63 0.30 9.03
N LEU A 104 18.23 1.12 8.16
CA LEU A 104 19.04 2.25 8.56
C LEU A 104 18.11 3.44 8.85
N HIS A 105 18.06 3.82 10.13
CA HIS A 105 17.32 5.00 10.57
C HIS A 105 18.15 6.26 10.35
N LEU A 106 17.51 7.39 10.01
CA LEU A 106 18.19 8.67 9.86
C LEU A 106 18.94 9.13 11.12
N ILE A 107 18.64 8.52 12.27
CA ILE A 107 19.33 8.77 13.54
C ILE A 107 20.87 8.65 13.44
N PHE A 108 21.39 7.74 12.60
CA PHE A 108 22.84 7.56 12.44
C PHE A 108 23.51 8.77 11.78
N PHE A 109 22.80 9.48 10.91
CA PHE A 109 23.30 10.67 10.24
C PHE A 109 23.05 11.94 11.05
N GLN A 110 21.99 11.96 11.87
CA GLN A 110 21.64 13.10 12.72
C GLN A 110 22.52 13.23 13.97
N SER A 111 23.14 12.14 14.43
CA SER A 111 23.94 12.10 15.65
C SER A 111 25.45 12.34 15.47
N GLN A 112 25.91 12.64 14.25
CA GLN A 112 27.31 12.98 13.96
C GLN A 112 27.52 14.50 13.94
#